data_AF-A0A659UNY6-F1
#
_entry.id   AF-A0A659UNY6-F1
#
_cell.length_a   1.000
_cell.length_b   1.000
_cell.length_c   1.000
_cell.angle_alpha   90.00
_cell.angle_beta   90.00
_cell.angle_gamma   90.00
#
_symmetry.space_group_name_H-M   'P 1'
#
loop_
_entity.id
_entity.type
_entity.pdbx_description
1 polymer ?
#
loop_
_entity_poly.entity_id
_entity_poly.type
_entity_poly.pdbx_seq_one_letter_code
_entity_poly.pdbx_strand_id
1 'polypeptide(L)'
;MSGRHSEVCNELGPIKPPTPRYEVVLQTGLRVPMRDGVELATDLYRPIGYTGELGSILIGTPFGKTPYRCPVEPRHKVARMFAGQGFAVLVQERRGVFDSGGVYAREHIGDD
;
A
#
# COMPACT_ATOMS: atom_id res chain seq x y z
N MET A 1 -24.04 28.79 11.71
CA MET A 1 -22.83 28.30 12.41
C MET A 1 -22.19 27.24 11.52
N SER A 2 -21.27 27.65 10.64
CA SER A 2 -20.60 26.76 9.69
C SER A 2 -19.28 26.27 10.30
N GLY A 3 -19.13 24.95 10.40
CA GLY A 3 -18.01 24.28 11.05
C GLY A 3 -16.72 24.42 10.26
N ARG A 4 -15.67 24.87 10.96
CA ARG A 4 -14.28 24.93 10.51
C ARG A 4 -13.74 23.51 10.32
N HIS A 5 -13.73 23.00 9.09
CA HIS A 5 -13.16 21.68 8.77
C HIS A 5 -12.32 21.73 7.49
N SER A 6 -11.40 22.69 7.29
CA SER A 6 -10.52 22.60 6.11
C SER A 6 -9.31 23.55 6.08
N GLU A 7 -8.50 23.72 7.14
CA GLU A 7 -7.31 24.59 6.99
C GLU A 7 -5.99 24.06 7.58
N VAL A 8 -5.97 22.95 8.33
CA VAL A 8 -4.72 22.52 9.03
C VAL A 8 -3.78 21.67 8.13
N CYS A 9 -4.20 21.24 6.94
CA CYS A 9 -3.37 20.35 6.12
C CYS A 9 -2.26 21.06 5.31
N ASN A 10 -2.24 22.39 5.25
CA ASN A 10 -1.37 23.13 4.32
C ASN A 10 -0.18 23.86 4.96
N GLU A 11 0.00 23.79 6.29
CA GLU A 11 1.07 24.51 7.00
C GLU A 11 2.36 23.71 7.17
N LEU A 12 2.32 22.41 6.91
CA LEU A 12 3.50 21.57 7.02
C LEU A 12 4.31 21.73 5.72
N GLY A 13 5.41 22.48 5.81
CA GLY A 13 6.47 22.44 4.79
C GLY A 13 6.92 21.00 4.50
N PRO A 14 7.82 20.76 3.54
CA PRO A 14 8.14 19.40 3.08
C PRO A 14 8.48 18.49 4.26
N ILE A 15 7.57 17.56 4.57
CA ILE A 15 7.70 16.68 5.73
C ILE A 15 8.83 15.70 5.41
N LYS A 16 9.96 15.87 6.10
CA LYS A 16 11.04 14.89 6.05
C LYS A 16 10.51 13.57 6.62
N PRO A 17 10.63 12.43 5.91
CA PRO A 17 10.18 11.16 6.45
C PRO A 17 10.98 10.80 7.71
N PRO A 18 10.36 10.09 8.68
CA PRO A 18 11.06 9.68 9.88
C PRO A 18 12.21 8.73 9.54
N THR A 19 13.30 8.82 10.31
CA THR A 19 14.41 7.87 10.21
C THR A 19 13.90 6.46 10.52
N PRO A 20 14.17 5.44 9.67
CA PRO A 20 13.76 4.06 9.92
C PRO A 20 14.34 3.53 11.23
N ARG A 21 13.51 2.82 12.01
CA ARG A 21 13.93 2.09 13.22
C ARG A 21 14.36 0.66 12.91
N TYR A 22 13.87 0.10 11.82
CA TYR A 22 14.15 -1.26 11.38
C TYR A 22 14.56 -1.27 9.91
N GLU A 23 15.44 -2.21 9.56
CA GLU A 23 15.62 -2.63 8.17
C GLU A 23 14.35 -3.33 7.68
N VAL A 24 14.12 -3.26 6.36
CA VAL A 24 12.88 -3.77 5.74
C VAL A 24 13.22 -4.84 4.72
N VAL A 25 12.65 -6.03 4.90
CA VAL A 25 12.65 -7.09 3.90
C VAL A 25 11.41 -6.98 3.02
N LEU A 26 11.57 -7.20 1.72
CA LEU A 26 10.50 -7.26 0.74
C LEU A 26 10.32 -8.71 0.27
N GLN A 27 9.12 -9.24 0.42
CA GLN A 27 8.68 -10.51 -0.16
C GLN A 27 7.73 -10.22 -1.32
N THR A 28 8.08 -10.68 -2.52
CA THR A 28 7.29 -10.50 -3.74
C THR A 28 6.53 -11.77 -4.10
N GLY A 29 5.58 -11.64 -5.03
CA GLY A 29 4.92 -12.79 -5.66
C GLY A 29 3.86 -13.48 -4.80
N LEU A 30 3.40 -12.83 -3.73
CA LEU A 30 2.29 -13.38 -2.94
C LEU A 30 0.99 -13.38 -3.75
N ARG A 31 0.24 -14.46 -3.61
CA ARG A 31 -1.08 -14.67 -4.20
C ARG A 31 -2.11 -14.74 -3.07
N VAL A 32 -3.04 -13.79 -3.05
CA VAL A 32 -4.09 -13.75 -2.03
C VAL A 32 -5.39 -14.25 -2.66
N PRO A 33 -5.87 -15.47 -2.32
CA PRO A 33 -7.09 -16.02 -2.89
C PRO A 33 -8.32 -15.31 -2.33
N MET A 34 -9.25 -14.97 -3.22
CA MET A 34 -10.54 -14.37 -2.89
C MET A 34 -11.66 -15.42 -2.94
N ARG A 35 -12.82 -15.08 -2.36
CA ARG A 35 -14.01 -15.96 -2.29
C ARG A 35 -14.51 -16.46 -3.65
N ASP A 36 -14.19 -15.75 -4.72
CA ASP A 36 -14.62 -16.03 -6.09
C ASP A 36 -13.55 -16.80 -6.90
N GLY A 37 -12.52 -17.33 -6.23
CA GLY A 37 -11.46 -18.11 -6.85
C GLY A 37 -10.38 -17.29 -7.56
N VAL A 38 -10.53 -15.97 -7.62
CA VAL A 38 -9.50 -15.08 -8.18
C VAL A 38 -8.42 -14.82 -7.14
N GLU A 39 -7.18 -14.77 -7.60
CA GLU A 39 -6.03 -14.40 -6.79
C GLU A 39 -5.58 -12.98 -7.09
N LEU A 40 -5.37 -12.19 -6.03
CA LEU A 40 -4.79 -10.87 -6.12
C LEU A 40 -3.28 -10.93 -5.87
N ALA A 41 -2.53 -10.25 -6.73
CA ALA A 41 -1.09 -10.16 -6.60
C ALA A 41 -0.74 -9.18 -5.49
N THR A 42 0.15 -9.58 -4.59
CA THR A 42 0.53 -8.79 -3.42
C THR A 42 2.04 -8.87 -3.16
N ASP A 43 2.62 -7.79 -2.69
CA ASP A 43 3.96 -7.75 -2.13
C ASP A 43 3.88 -7.38 -0.65
N LEU A 44 4.78 -7.92 0.16
CA LEU A 44 4.81 -7.76 1.61
C LEU A 44 6.15 -7.16 2.05
N TYR A 45 6.07 -6.05 2.76
CA TYR A 45 7.20 -5.37 3.40
C TYR A 45 7.12 -5.64 4.90
N ARG A 46 8.20 -6.15 5.49
CA ARG A 46 8.26 -6.46 6.94
C ARG A 46 9.53 -5.90 7.58
N PRO A 47 9.44 -5.37 8.81
CA PRO A 47 10.62 -5.02 9.59
C PRO A 47 11.39 -6.27 9.97
N ILE A 48 12.72 -6.20 9.87
CA ILE A 48 13.64 -7.25 10.32
C ILE A 48 13.89 -7.06 11.82
N GLY A 49 13.89 -8.16 12.58
CA GLY A 49 14.22 -8.15 14.02
C GLY A 49 13.11 -7.66 14.95
N TYR A 50 11.92 -7.34 14.43
CA TYR A 50 10.76 -7.04 15.26
C TYR A 50 10.19 -8.32 15.88
N THR A 51 9.99 -8.34 17.20
CA THR A 51 9.61 -9.54 17.96
C THR A 51 8.18 -9.53 18.51
N GLY A 52 7.46 -8.41 18.41
CA GLY A 52 6.07 -8.29 18.86
C GLY A 52 5.04 -8.60 17.76
N GLU A 53 3.76 -8.42 18.08
CA GLU A 53 2.69 -8.41 17.08
C GLU A 53 2.79 -7.18 16.18
N LEU A 54 2.73 -7.40 14.87
CA LEU A 54 2.81 -6.32 13.88
C LEU A 54 1.42 -5.79 13.55
N GLY A 55 1.23 -4.48 13.70
CA GLY A 55 0.14 -3.80 13.02
C GLY A 55 0.30 -3.91 11.50
N SER A 56 -0.79 -4.13 10.77
CA SER A 56 -0.76 -4.29 9.31
C SER A 56 -1.38 -3.09 8.58
N ILE A 57 -0.75 -2.65 7.50
CA ILE A 57 -1.26 -1.64 6.57
C ILE A 57 -1.41 -2.26 5.18
N LEU A 58 -2.55 -2.04 4.54
CA LEU A 58 -2.80 -2.43 3.16
C LEU A 58 -2.85 -1.20 2.25
N ILE A 59 -2.06 -1.24 1.18
CA ILE A 59 -2.07 -0.25 0.09
C ILE A 59 -2.63 -0.95 -1.15
N GLY A 60 -3.87 -0.60 -1.52
CA GLY A 60 -4.49 -1.06 -2.76
C GLY A 60 -4.18 -0.11 -3.92
N THR A 61 -3.49 -0.60 -4.95
CA THR A 61 -3.08 0.21 -6.10
C THR A 61 -3.71 -0.26 -7.41
N PRO A 62 -4.39 0.61 -8.18
CA PRO A 62 -4.80 0.31 -9.54
C PRO A 62 -3.67 0.51 -10.55
N PHE A 63 -2.50 1.01 -10.13
CA PHE A 63 -1.37 1.40 -10.99
C PHE A 63 -0.15 0.47 -10.85
N GLY A 64 -0.36 -0.71 -10.27
CA GLY A 64 0.68 -1.72 -10.12
C GLY A 64 1.52 -1.53 -8.86
N LYS A 65 2.17 -2.60 -8.41
CA LYS A 65 3.00 -2.62 -7.20
C LYS A 65 4.50 -2.36 -7.46
N THR A 66 4.96 -2.47 -8.69
CA THR A 66 6.36 -2.26 -9.09
C THR A 66 6.95 -0.91 -8.64
N PRO A 67 6.23 0.24 -8.72
CA PRO A 67 6.75 1.52 -8.26
C PRO A 67 7.16 1.54 -6.78
N TYR A 68 6.54 0.70 -5.93
CA TYR A 68 6.88 0.58 -4.51
C TYR A 68 8.15 -0.25 -4.26
N ARG A 69 8.58 -1.09 -5.20
CA ARG A 69 9.78 -1.95 -5.07
C ARG A 69 11.06 -1.11 -5.20
N CYS A 70 11.11 -0.29 -6.25
CA CYS A 70 12.19 0.63 -6.59
C CYS A 70 11.64 2.06 -6.73
N PRO A 71 11.36 2.75 -5.61
CA PRO A 71 10.65 4.02 -5.62
C PRO A 71 11.55 5.17 -6.08
N VAL A 72 11.21 5.75 -7.23
CA VAL A 72 11.82 7.01 -7.73
C VAL A 72 11.16 8.21 -7.07
N GLU A 73 9.84 8.21 -6.96
CA GLU A 73 9.07 9.31 -6.39
C GLU A 73 8.85 9.14 -4.87
N PRO A 74 8.80 10.24 -4.09
CA PRO A 74 8.59 10.18 -2.64
C PRO A 74 7.34 9.39 -2.22
N ARG A 75 6.22 9.53 -2.96
CA ARG A 75 4.96 8.85 -2.66
C ARG A 75 5.06 7.32 -2.69
N HIS A 76 6.00 6.75 -3.46
CA HIS A 76 6.19 5.30 -3.54
C HIS A 76 7.10 4.76 -2.44
N LYS A 77 7.75 5.62 -1.65
CA LYS A 77 8.57 5.23 -0.49
C LYS A 77 7.73 4.87 0.73
N VAL A 78 6.43 5.15 0.73
CA VAL A 78 5.53 4.99 1.89
C VAL A 78 5.51 3.56 2.44
N ALA A 79 5.57 2.54 1.57
CA ALA A 79 5.56 1.14 2.03
C ALA A 79 6.79 0.83 2.91
N ARG A 80 7.99 1.22 2.46
CA ARG A 80 9.23 1.08 3.23
C ARG A 80 9.26 2.01 4.45
N MET A 81 8.69 3.21 4.33
CA MET A 81 8.61 4.18 5.43
C MET A 81 7.83 3.59 6.61
N PHE A 82 6.62 3.08 6.38
CA PHE A 82 5.81 2.46 7.44
C PHE A 82 6.44 1.15 7.93
N ALA A 83 6.93 0.29 7.04
CA ALA A 83 7.58 -0.95 7.45
C ALA A 83 8.79 -0.69 8.36
N GLY A 84 9.59 0.32 8.03
CA GLY A 84 10.74 0.74 8.84
C GLY A 84 10.37 1.31 10.23
N GLN A 85 9.09 1.61 10.49
CA GLN A 85 8.60 2.03 11.80
C GLN A 85 7.99 0.87 12.62
N GLY A 86 7.97 -0.36 12.10
CA GLY A 86 7.46 -1.54 12.82
C GLY A 86 6.07 -2.01 12.37
N PHE A 87 5.70 -1.78 11.10
CA PHE A 87 4.44 -2.27 10.52
C PHE A 87 4.68 -3.36 9.48
N ALA A 88 3.76 -4.32 9.36
CA ALA A 88 3.67 -5.15 8.15
C ALA A 88 2.90 -4.37 7.08
N VAL A 89 3.50 -4.15 5.91
CA VAL A 89 2.83 -3.37 4.84
C VAL A 89 2.64 -4.24 3.62
N LEU A 90 1.40 -4.36 3.16
CA LEU A 90 1.03 -5.08 1.95
C LEU A 90 0.73 -4.09 0.84
N VAL A 91 1.32 -4.29 -0.33
CA VAL A 91 0.98 -3.55 -1.55
C VAL A 91 0.29 -4.54 -2.50
N GLN A 92 -1.00 -4.32 -2.73
CA GLN A 92 -1.85 -5.23 -3.49
C GLN A 92 -2.37 -4.55 -4.74
N GLU A 93 -2.30 -5.28 -5.85
CA GLU A 93 -2.88 -4.87 -7.11
C GLU A 93 -4.39 -5.17 -7.11
N ARG A 94 -5.16 -4.26 -7.71
CA ARG A 94 -6.60 -4.47 -7.84
C ARG A 94 -6.88 -5.60 -8.83
N ARG A 95 -8.03 -6.25 -8.62
CA ARG A 95 -8.61 -7.27 -9.50
C ARG A 95 -8.63 -6.83 -10.96
N GLY A 96 -8.23 -7.74 -11.84
CA GLY A 96 -8.22 -7.56 -13.29
C GLY A 96 -7.17 -6.58 -13.81
N VAL A 97 -6.19 -6.21 -12.98
CA VAL A 97 -5.09 -5.32 -13.37
C VAL A 97 -3.74 -5.94 -13.01
N PHE A 98 -2.75 -5.74 -13.87
CA PHE A 98 -1.36 -6.22 -13.70
C PHE A 98 -1.30 -7.73 -13.46
N ASP A 99 -0.65 -8.16 -12.38
CA ASP A 99 -0.46 -9.58 -12.09
C ASP A 99 -1.70 -10.19 -11.40
N SER A 100 -2.72 -9.40 -11.07
CA SER A 100 -3.95 -9.88 -10.43
C SER A 100 -4.92 -10.45 -11.44
N GLY A 101 -5.54 -11.60 -11.10
CA GLY A 101 -6.54 -12.22 -11.95
C GLY A 101 -7.88 -11.47 -11.96
N GLY A 102 -8.83 -11.99 -12.74
CA GLY A 102 -10.19 -11.46 -12.85
C GLY A 102 -10.34 -10.38 -13.93
N VAL A 103 -11.49 -9.69 -13.93
CA VAL A 103 -11.82 -8.65 -14.91
C VAL A 103 -11.81 -7.29 -14.23
N TYR A 104 -11.22 -6.29 -14.89
CA TYR A 104 -11.24 -4.92 -14.41
C TYR A 104 -12.63 -4.32 -14.61
N ALA A 105 -13.36 -4.11 -13.52
CA ALA A 105 -14.57 -3.30 -13.55
C ALA A 105 -14.17 -1.83 -13.55
N ARG A 106 -14.38 -1.14 -14.68
CA ARG A 106 -14.58 0.32 -14.61
C ARG A 106 -15.87 0.55 -13.82
N GLU A 107 -15.92 1.65 -13.07
CA GLU A 107 -17.08 2.01 -12.25
C GLU A 107 -18.41 1.72 -12.94
N HIS A 108 -19.36 1.17 -12.18
CA HIS A 108 -20.74 0.84 -12.58
C HIS A 108 -21.22 1.59 -13.83
N ILE A 109 -21.18 0.91 -14.99
CA ILE A 109 -22.18 1.18 -16.02
C ILE A 109 -23.44 0.54 -15.46
N GLY A 110 -24.28 1.35 -14.83
CA GLY A 110 -25.65 0.95 -14.54
C GLY A 110 -26.33 0.75 -15.88
N ASP A 111 -26.50 -0.51 -16.27
CA ASP A 111 -27.52 -0.88 -17.24
C ASP A 111 -28.85 -0.85 -16.48
N ASP A 112 -29.48 0.33 -16.47
CA ASP A 112 -30.91 0.52 -16.17
C ASP A 112 -31.59 0.98 -17.47
#